data_AF-A0A1D6I6N9-F1
#
_entry.id   AF-A0A1D6I6N9-F1
#
_cell.length_a   1.000
_cell.length_b   1.000
_cell.length_c   1.000
_cell.angle_alpha   90.00
_cell.angle_beta   90.00
_cell.angle_gamma   90.00
#
_symmetry.space_group_name_H-M   'P 1'
#
loop_
_entity.id
_entity.type
_entity.pdbx_description
1 polymer ?
#
loop_
_entity_poly.entity_id
_entity_poly.type
_entity_poly.pdbx_seq_one_letter_code
_entity_poly.pdbx_strand_id
1 'polypeptide(L)'
;MARSASATAPVSCAIDPAMVLSHKFPEVAYEYDERDEVLYALAMGACNADAADEKELQLVYHRDGQSSIKVLPTFISALNAKTGDGFYMDVPGLHYNPTLLLHGQQYIEIYKPIPSRDN
;
A
#
# COMPACT_ATOMS: atom_id res chain seq x y z
N MET A 1 -15.17 51.73 -30.41
CA MET A 1 -15.69 50.81 -29.37
C MET A 1 -14.72 49.64 -29.24
N ALA A 2 -13.83 49.68 -28.25
CA ALA A 2 -12.92 48.57 -27.97
C ALA A 2 -13.64 47.59 -27.03
N ARG A 3 -13.85 46.35 -27.50
CA ARG A 3 -14.40 45.28 -26.67
C ARG A 3 -13.32 44.88 -25.65
N SER A 4 -13.61 45.12 -24.38
CA SER A 4 -12.81 44.65 -23.26
C SER A 4 -12.86 43.12 -23.23
N ALA A 5 -11.71 42.46 -23.39
CA ALA A 5 -11.60 41.03 -23.20
C ALA A 5 -11.66 40.75 -21.69
N SER A 6 -12.69 40.01 -21.27
CA SER A 6 -12.79 39.49 -19.91
C SER A 6 -11.59 38.58 -19.66
N ALA A 7 -10.73 38.95 -18.72
CA ALA A 7 -9.71 38.05 -18.21
C ALA A 7 -10.40 36.83 -17.59
N THR A 8 -10.15 35.65 -18.16
CA THR A 8 -10.47 34.38 -17.49
C THR A 8 -9.69 34.34 -16.17
N ALA A 9 -10.41 34.12 -15.07
CA ALA A 9 -9.82 33.94 -13.76
C ALA A 9 -8.72 32.86 -13.82
N PRO A 10 -7.60 33.01 -13.09
CA PRO A 10 -6.57 31.99 -13.05
C PRO A 10 -7.21 30.69 -12.57
N VAL A 11 -6.89 29.59 -13.26
CA VAL A 11 -7.26 28.23 -12.84
C VAL A 11 -6.83 28.11 -11.37
N SER A 12 -7.80 27.99 -10.46
CA SER A 12 -7.53 27.75 -9.05
C SER A 12 -6.57 26.57 -8.97
N CYS A 13 -5.46 26.72 -8.24
CA CYS A 13 -4.44 25.68 -8.15
C CYS A 13 -5.13 24.35 -7.84
N ALA A 14 -4.97 23.34 -8.71
CA ALA A 14 -5.57 22.01 -8.53
C ALA A 14 -5.10 21.33 -7.22
N ILE A 15 -4.06 21.89 -6.61
CA ILE A 15 -3.47 21.47 -5.34
C ILE A 15 -3.30 22.71 -4.47
N ASP A 16 -3.85 22.72 -3.26
CA ASP A 16 -3.55 23.68 -2.19
C ASP A 16 -2.48 23.06 -1.26
N PRO A 17 -1.20 23.44 -1.38
CA PRO A 17 -0.13 22.81 -0.62
C PRO A 17 -0.26 23.02 0.89
N ALA A 18 -0.78 24.18 1.33
CA ALA A 18 -0.90 24.48 2.75
C ALA A 18 -1.95 23.57 3.42
N MET A 19 -3.05 23.31 2.71
CA MET A 19 -4.08 22.38 3.17
C MET A 19 -3.59 20.92 3.16
N VAL A 20 -2.94 20.50 2.06
CA VAL A 20 -2.42 19.12 1.93
C VAL A 20 -1.37 18.80 2.99
N LEU A 21 -0.41 19.72 3.23
CA LEU A 21 0.65 19.51 4.22
C LEU A 21 0.16 19.55 5.68
N SER A 22 -0.97 20.22 5.95
CA SER A 22 -1.55 20.30 7.30
C SER A 22 -2.54 19.18 7.60
N HIS A 23 -2.92 18.38 6.60
CA HIS A 23 -3.85 17.28 6.77
C HIS A 23 -3.30 16.19 7.69
N LYS A 24 -4.16 15.64 8.55
CA LYS A 24 -3.86 14.53 9.45
C LYS A 24 -4.74 13.35 9.06
N PHE A 25 -4.09 12.26 8.66
CA PHE A 25 -4.78 11.00 8.39
C PHE A 25 -5.30 10.39 9.70
N PRO A 26 -6.48 9.77 9.69
CA PRO A 26 -6.95 8.99 10.82
C PRO A 26 -6.03 7.78 11.06
N GLU A 27 -5.93 7.36 12.31
CA GLU A 27 -5.28 6.09 12.64
C GLU A 27 -6.15 4.94 12.12
N VAL A 28 -5.52 3.96 11.46
CA VAL A 28 -6.16 2.75 10.95
C VAL A 28 -5.44 1.54 11.53
N ALA A 29 -6.21 0.60 12.07
CA ALA A 29 -5.70 -0.70 12.49
C ALA A 29 -5.87 -1.70 11.35
N TYR A 30 -4.87 -2.54 11.14
CA TYR A 30 -4.91 -3.63 10.19
C TYR A 30 -4.78 -4.94 10.95
N GLU A 31 -5.69 -5.86 10.67
CA GLU A 31 -5.58 -7.24 11.13
C GLU A 31 -5.23 -8.12 9.94
N TYR A 32 -4.34 -9.07 10.18
CA TYR A 32 -3.99 -10.10 9.23
C TYR A 32 -3.67 -11.38 9.99
N ASP A 33 -3.80 -12.50 9.28
CA ASP A 33 -3.38 -13.79 9.78
C ASP A 33 -2.36 -14.42 8.83
N GLU A 34 -1.87 -15.58 9.23
CA GLU A 34 -0.94 -16.37 8.44
C GLU A 34 -1.49 -16.69 7.03
N ARG A 35 -2.82 -16.82 6.87
CA ARG A 35 -3.41 -17.07 5.56
C ARG A 35 -3.17 -15.88 4.62
N ASP A 36 -3.31 -14.65 5.11
CA ASP A 36 -3.03 -13.44 4.31
C ASP A 36 -1.56 -13.40 3.87
N GLU A 37 -0.64 -13.83 4.74
CA GLU A 37 0.81 -13.88 4.44
C GLU A 37 1.18 -14.96 3.42
N VAL A 38 0.63 -16.17 3.58
CA VAL A 38 0.81 -17.27 2.61
C VAL A 38 0.30 -16.84 1.24
N LEU A 39 -0.88 -16.23 1.18
CA LEU A 39 -1.46 -15.74 -0.07
C LEU A 39 -0.59 -14.65 -0.72
N TYR A 40 -0.03 -13.74 0.09
CA TYR A 40 0.90 -12.75 -0.41
C TYR A 40 2.17 -13.39 -0.96
N ALA A 41 2.78 -14.33 -0.24
CA ALA A 41 3.98 -15.04 -0.69
C ALA A 41 3.74 -15.77 -2.03
N LEU A 42 2.62 -16.49 -2.13
CA LEU A 42 2.21 -17.15 -3.38
C LEU A 42 1.97 -16.14 -4.51
N ALA A 43 1.34 -15.00 -4.24
CA ALA A 43 1.12 -13.95 -5.24
C ALA A 43 2.43 -13.32 -5.73
N MET A 44 3.46 -13.28 -4.89
CA MET A 44 4.82 -12.87 -5.26
C MET A 44 5.64 -13.97 -5.95
N GLY A 45 5.05 -15.16 -6.14
CA GLY A 45 5.65 -16.26 -6.89
C GLY A 45 6.45 -17.25 -6.05
N ALA A 46 6.32 -17.23 -4.73
CA ALA A 46 6.94 -18.27 -3.88
C ALA A 46 6.47 -19.67 -4.31
N CYS A 47 7.41 -20.61 -4.38
CA CYS A 47 7.21 -22.00 -4.78
C CYS A 47 6.74 -22.21 -6.23
N ASN A 48 6.79 -21.17 -7.08
CA ASN A 48 6.29 -21.25 -8.46
C ASN A 48 7.21 -22.08 -9.37
N ALA A 49 8.53 -21.98 -9.18
CA ALA A 49 9.51 -22.73 -9.98
C ALA A 49 9.64 -24.19 -9.52
N ASP A 50 9.65 -24.41 -8.21
CA ASP A 50 9.66 -25.72 -7.56
C ASP A 50 8.86 -25.65 -6.26
N ALA A 51 7.78 -26.45 -6.21
CA ALA A 51 6.90 -26.50 -5.04
C ALA A 51 7.58 -27.09 -3.79
N ALA A 52 8.71 -27.78 -3.96
CA ALA A 52 9.47 -28.41 -2.88
C ALA A 52 10.78 -27.68 -2.55
N ASP A 53 11.04 -26.48 -3.09
CA ASP A 53 12.23 -25.70 -2.72
C ASP A 53 12.19 -25.38 -1.22
N GLU A 54 13.12 -25.96 -0.47
CA GLU A 54 13.22 -25.82 0.98
C GLU A 54 13.38 -24.36 1.44
N LYS A 55 13.93 -23.50 0.59
CA LYS A 55 14.11 -22.07 0.88
C LYS A 55 12.82 -21.27 0.75
N GLU A 56 11.88 -21.72 -0.08
CA GLU A 56 10.61 -21.01 -0.33
C GLU A 56 9.46 -21.64 0.44
N LEU A 57 9.52 -22.95 0.70
CA LEU A 57 8.47 -23.69 1.42
C LEU A 57 8.20 -23.11 2.81
N GLN A 58 9.22 -22.55 3.48
CA GLN A 58 9.09 -21.86 4.76
C GLN A 58 8.22 -20.58 4.74
N LEU A 59 7.88 -20.06 3.55
CA LEU A 59 7.01 -18.89 3.38
C LEU A 59 5.53 -19.28 3.26
N VAL A 60 5.24 -20.56 2.99
CA VAL A 60 3.88 -21.04 2.67
C VAL A 60 3.43 -22.21 3.53
N TYR A 61 4.34 -22.85 4.26
CA TYR A 61 4.08 -24.08 4.99
C TYR A 61 4.96 -24.27 6.24
N HIS A 62 4.37 -24.87 7.28
CA HIS A 62 5.03 -25.26 8.53
C HIS A 62 5.80 -26.57 8.40
N ARG A 63 7.08 -26.47 8.02
CA ARG A 63 7.96 -27.64 8.04
C ARG A 63 8.52 -27.90 9.44
N ASP A 64 8.69 -29.17 9.80
CA ASP A 64 9.48 -29.63 10.96
C ASP A 64 9.08 -29.02 12.31
N GLY A 65 7.77 -28.86 12.57
CA GLY A 65 7.27 -28.39 13.86
C GLY A 65 7.44 -26.88 14.10
N GLN A 66 7.71 -26.09 13.06
CA GLN A 66 7.66 -24.63 13.13
C GLN A 66 6.27 -24.17 13.59
N SER A 67 6.25 -23.22 14.54
CA SER A 67 5.02 -22.63 15.05
C SER A 67 4.37 -21.63 14.11
N SER A 68 5.14 -21.13 13.13
CA SER A 68 4.70 -20.13 12.16
C SER A 68 5.55 -20.14 10.89
N ILE A 69 5.02 -19.68 9.76
CA ILE A 69 5.80 -19.40 8.54
C ILE A 69 6.74 -18.19 8.71
N LYS A 70 7.61 -17.97 7.72
CA LYS A 70 8.36 -16.72 7.56
C LYS A 70 7.59 -15.73 6.68
N VAL A 71 7.59 -14.48 7.10
CA VAL A 71 6.88 -13.39 6.41
C VAL A 71 7.82 -12.65 5.47
N LEU A 72 7.37 -12.40 4.24
CA LEU A 72 8.09 -11.52 3.33
C LEU A 72 8.03 -10.07 3.85
N PRO A 73 9.17 -9.36 4.01
CA PRO A 73 9.23 -7.96 4.43
C PRO A 73 8.26 -7.02 3.68
N THR A 74 8.04 -7.29 2.40
CA THR A 74 7.21 -6.49 1.52
C THR A 74 5.70 -6.67 1.76
N PHE A 75 5.29 -7.64 2.58
CA PHE A 75 3.88 -7.89 2.94
C PHE A 75 3.19 -6.63 3.48
N ILE A 76 3.90 -5.79 4.24
CA ILE A 76 3.35 -4.53 4.78
C ILE A 76 2.81 -3.59 3.69
N SER A 77 3.37 -3.65 2.47
CA SER A 77 2.84 -2.84 1.35
C SER A 77 1.41 -3.24 0.95
N ALA A 78 1.04 -4.51 1.16
CA ALA A 78 -0.28 -5.04 0.83
C ALA A 78 -1.35 -4.64 1.85
N LEU A 79 -0.97 -4.32 3.11
CA LEU A 79 -1.94 -3.91 4.13
C LEU A 79 -2.70 -2.65 3.70
N ASN A 80 -2.01 -1.68 3.09
CA ASN A 80 -2.64 -0.46 2.56
C ASN A 80 -3.68 -0.73 1.46
N ALA A 81 -3.58 -1.85 0.75
CA ALA A 81 -4.55 -2.23 -0.28
C ALA A 81 -5.80 -2.92 0.32
N LYS A 82 -5.71 -3.43 1.56
CA LYS A 82 -6.78 -4.21 2.20
C LYS A 82 -8.00 -3.36 2.58
N THR A 83 -7.87 -2.04 2.74
CA THR A 83 -9.00 -1.15 3.10
C THR A 83 -9.98 -0.93 1.95
N GLY A 84 -9.67 -1.37 0.73
CA GLY A 84 -10.58 -1.26 -0.42
C GLY A 84 -10.56 0.10 -1.11
N ASP A 85 -9.82 1.07 -0.56
CA ASP A 85 -9.76 2.44 -1.08
C ASP A 85 -8.77 2.58 -2.24
N GLY A 86 -7.98 1.55 -2.55
CA GLY A 86 -7.17 1.50 -3.77
C GLY A 86 -6.17 2.65 -3.94
N PHE A 87 -5.41 2.97 -2.89
CA PHE A 87 -4.50 4.14 -2.84
C PHE A 87 -5.20 5.49 -3.10
N TYR A 88 -6.53 5.55 -3.00
CA TYR A 88 -7.26 6.79 -3.07
C TYR A 88 -6.96 7.63 -1.83
N MET A 89 -6.48 8.84 -2.06
CA MET A 89 -6.09 9.78 -1.01
C MET A 89 -7.17 10.86 -0.93
N ASP A 90 -8.12 10.69 -0.02
CA ASP A 90 -9.14 11.71 0.27
C ASP A 90 -8.53 12.82 1.13
N VAL A 91 -7.76 13.69 0.49
CA VAL A 91 -7.02 14.78 1.14
C VAL A 91 -7.62 16.13 0.72
N PRO A 92 -8.12 16.94 1.68
CA PRO A 92 -8.57 18.29 1.39
C PRO A 92 -7.49 19.12 0.69
N GLY A 93 -7.89 19.81 -0.39
CA GLY A 93 -6.98 20.62 -1.21
C GLY A 93 -6.18 19.81 -2.23
N LEU A 94 -6.33 18.48 -2.32
CA LEU A 94 -5.75 17.65 -3.37
C LEU A 94 -6.84 17.24 -4.37
N HIS A 95 -7.00 18.00 -5.45
CA HIS A 95 -7.96 17.68 -6.50
C HIS A 95 -7.26 17.00 -7.69
N TYR A 96 -7.49 15.70 -7.85
CA TYR A 96 -6.90 14.91 -8.92
C TYR A 96 -7.88 13.88 -9.49
N ASN A 97 -7.64 13.44 -10.72
CA ASN A 97 -8.34 12.29 -11.28
C ASN A 97 -7.55 11.02 -10.94
N PRO A 98 -8.09 10.11 -10.10
CA PRO A 98 -7.37 8.90 -9.68
C PRO A 98 -7.06 7.96 -10.85
N THR A 99 -7.83 8.00 -11.95
CA THR A 99 -7.55 7.15 -13.12
C THR A 99 -6.28 7.57 -13.88
N LEU A 100 -5.75 8.76 -13.59
CA LEU A 100 -4.52 9.28 -14.18
C LEU A 100 -3.32 9.19 -13.22
N LEU A 101 -3.53 8.62 -12.02
CA LEU A 101 -2.48 8.49 -11.01
C LEU A 101 -1.73 7.16 -11.19
N LEU A 102 -0.41 7.24 -11.36
CA LEU A 102 0.48 6.09 -11.34
C LEU A 102 1.22 6.04 -10.00
N HIS A 103 1.44 4.84 -9.49
CA HIS A 103 2.27 4.64 -8.31
C HIS A 103 3.75 4.72 -8.72
N GLY A 104 4.39 5.86 -8.42
CA GLY A 104 5.75 6.14 -8.90
C GLY A 104 6.87 5.52 -8.07
N GLN A 105 6.77 5.56 -6.74
CA GLN A 105 7.83 5.14 -5.82
C GLN A 105 7.24 4.55 -4.55
N GLN A 106 7.94 3.56 -3.98
CA GLN A 106 7.61 2.95 -2.69
C GLN A 106 8.89 2.86 -1.84
N TYR A 107 8.76 3.16 -0.55
CA TYR A 107 9.81 2.96 0.45
C TYR A 107 9.24 2.15 1.62
N ILE A 108 10.06 1.27 2.20
CA ILE A 108 9.71 0.45 3.37
C ILE A 108 10.92 0.44 4.31
N GLU A 109 10.67 0.71 5.58
CA GLU A 109 11.63 0.55 6.67
C GLU A 109 11.00 -0.31 7.77
N ILE A 110 11.72 -1.35 8.20
CA ILE A 110 11.21 -2.34 9.15
C ILE A 110 12.04 -2.24 10.42
N TYR A 111 11.40 -1.77 11.50
CA TYR A 111 12.04 -1.58 12.80
C TYR A 111 12.11 -2.87 13.61
N LYS A 112 11.20 -3.83 13.36
CA LYS A 112 11.11 -5.14 14.03
C LYS A 112 10.59 -6.18 13.03
N PRO A 113 10.96 -7.46 13.17
CA PRO A 113 10.40 -8.53 12.35
C PRO A 113 8.87 -8.50 12.36
N ILE A 114 8.26 -8.69 11.19
CA ILE A 114 6.80 -8.75 11.05
C ILE A 114 6.33 -10.07 11.68
N PRO A 115 5.39 -10.05 12.63
CA PRO A 115 4.90 -11.27 13.23
C PRO A 115 4.01 -12.01 12.23
N SER A 116 4.12 -13.33 12.19
CA SER A 116 3.32 -14.24 11.36
C SER A 116 1.88 -14.45 11.84
N ARG A 117 1.56 -13.83 12.98
CA ARG A 117 0.24 -13.70 13.60
C ARG A 117 0.27 -12.47 14.50
N ASP A 118 -0.66 -11.54 14.27
CA ASP A 118 -1.06 -10.60 15.33
C ASP A 118 -1.91 -11.38 16.34
N ASN A 119 -1.66 -11.15 17.63
CA ASN A 119 -2.33 -11.85 18.74
C ASN A 119 -3.12 -10.88 19.60
#